data_AF-A0A6V7WDM2-F1
#
_entry.id   AF-A0A6V7WDM2-F1
#
_cell.length_a   1.000
_cell.length_b   1.000
_cell.length_c   1.000
_cell.angle_alpha   90.00
_cell.angle_beta   90.00
_cell.angle_gamma   90.00
#
_symmetry.space_group_name_H-M   'P 1'
#
loop_
_entity.id
_entity.type
_entity.pdbx_description
1 polymer ?
#
loop_
_entity_poly.entity_id
_entity_poly.type
_entity_poly.pdbx_seq_one_letter_code
_entity_poly.pdbx_strand_id
1 'polypeptide(L)'
;MEKYEEILFKILINGRDNFETVDLDFDRTTRTLISFKNVTMLYEHIVEYIATSRDCSKMVPVIILRYYRPTNLKLNERAEKVEIEQGTDEKYTKYQIANIYNPKVKFSFIVREDEDLFTSININKV
;
A
#
# COMPACT_ATOMS: atom_id res chain seq x y z
N MET A 1 15.04 2.35 20.27
CA MET A 1 14.88 3.25 19.11
C MET A 1 13.87 2.56 18.21
N GLU A 2 12.65 3.08 18.07
CA GLU A 2 11.66 2.49 17.16
C GLU A 2 12.24 2.47 15.75
N LYS A 3 12.06 1.36 15.03
CA LYS A 3 12.52 1.30 13.64
C LYS A 3 11.69 2.31 12.85
N TYR A 4 12.33 3.05 11.94
CA TYR A 4 11.69 4.08 11.11
C TYR A 4 10.35 3.63 10.47
N GLU A 5 10.27 2.36 10.07
CA GLU A 5 9.06 1.72 9.53
C GLU A 5 7.88 1.67 10.53
N GLU A 6 8.15 1.45 11.81
CA GLU A 6 7.12 1.38 12.86
C GLU A 6 6.48 2.76 13.08
N ILE A 7 7.29 3.82 13.00
CA ILE A 7 6.81 5.21 13.11
C ILE A 7 5.92 5.53 11.91
N LEU A 8 6.38 5.24 10.68
CA LEU A 8 5.59 5.43 9.48
C LEU A 8 4.27 4.66 9.56
N PHE A 9 4.32 3.38 9.92
CA PHE A 9 3.12 2.56 10.05
C PHE A 9 2.12 3.15 11.05
N LYS A 10 2.59 3.61 12.24
CA LYS A 10 1.73 4.25 13.24
C LYS A 10 1.08 5.53 12.72
N ILE A 11 1.80 6.34 11.95
CA ILE A 11 1.25 7.54 11.29
C ILE A 11 0.13 7.12 10.33
N LEU A 12 0.35 6.09 9.51
CA LEU A 12 -0.64 5.64 8.53
C LEU A 12 -1.92 5.09 9.19
N ILE A 13 -1.83 4.37 10.30
CA ILE A 13 -3.01 3.75 10.93
C ILE A 13 -3.74 4.66 11.94
N ASN A 14 -3.13 5.76 12.40
CA ASN A 14 -3.74 6.70 13.35
C ASN A 14 -3.88 8.13 12.81
N GLY A 15 -3.43 8.38 11.58
CA GLY A 15 -3.24 9.72 11.04
C GLY A 15 -4.49 10.40 10.50
N ARG A 16 -5.65 9.73 10.46
CA ARG A 16 -6.85 10.26 9.76
C ARG A 16 -7.24 11.67 10.18
N ASP A 17 -7.16 12.00 11.46
CA ASP A 17 -7.58 13.31 11.95
C ASP A 17 -6.62 14.43 11.50
N ASN A 18 -5.44 14.07 11.00
CA ASN A 18 -4.39 15.01 10.54
C ASN A 18 -4.14 14.93 9.04
N PHE A 19 -4.45 13.80 8.40
CA PHE A 19 -4.08 13.53 7.01
C PHE A 19 -5.21 12.82 6.25
N GLU A 20 -5.62 13.41 5.13
CA GLU A 20 -6.48 12.75 4.15
C GLU A 20 -5.69 11.84 3.21
N THR A 21 -4.46 12.25 2.90
CA THR A 21 -3.52 11.54 2.03
C THR A 21 -2.13 11.55 2.65
N VAL A 22 -1.44 10.42 2.58
CA VAL A 22 0.00 10.32 2.87
C VAL A 22 0.71 9.72 1.66
N ASP A 23 1.72 10.44 1.19
CA ASP A 23 2.50 10.11 0.00
C ASP A 23 3.97 9.89 0.40
N LEU A 24 4.42 8.64 0.31
CA LEU A 24 5.76 8.22 0.73
C LEU A 24 6.59 7.85 -0.51
N ASP A 25 7.54 8.71 -0.84
CA ASP A 25 8.52 8.47 -1.90
C ASP A 25 9.81 7.87 -1.30
N PHE A 26 10.00 6.58 -1.53
CA PHE A 26 11.19 5.86 -1.10
C PHE A 26 12.28 6.01 -2.17
N ASP A 27 12.84 7.21 -2.20
CA ASP A 27 14.01 7.72 -2.92
C ASP A 27 14.32 7.15 -4.31
N ARG A 28 14.23 8.05 -5.29
CA ARG A 28 14.58 7.83 -6.71
C ARG A 28 16.07 7.67 -6.98
N THR A 29 16.93 8.19 -6.09
CA THR A 29 18.35 8.39 -6.40
C THR A 29 19.22 7.18 -6.09
N THR A 30 18.84 6.34 -5.12
CA THR A 30 19.73 5.28 -4.63
C THR A 30 19.44 3.89 -5.21
N ARG A 31 18.25 3.61 -5.78
CA ARG A 31 17.85 2.28 -6.31
C ARG A 31 18.26 1.10 -5.39
N THR A 32 18.32 1.33 -4.08
CA THR A 32 18.91 0.38 -3.12
C THR A 32 17.93 -0.72 -2.75
N LEU A 33 18.47 -1.90 -2.40
CA LEU A 33 17.72 -3.01 -1.80
C LEU A 33 17.02 -2.61 -0.48
N ILE A 34 17.53 -1.60 0.22
CA ILE A 34 16.99 -1.11 1.49
C ILE A 34 15.63 -0.44 1.27
N SER A 35 15.51 0.46 0.30
CA SER A 35 14.23 1.11 -0.04
C SER A 35 13.14 0.09 -0.37
N PHE A 36 13.48 -0.94 -1.18
CA PHE A 36 12.56 -2.02 -1.53
C PHE A 36 12.10 -2.83 -0.30
N LYS A 37 13.04 -3.18 0.60
CA LYS A 37 12.71 -3.92 1.82
C LYS A 37 11.76 -3.12 2.72
N ASN A 38 12.03 -1.84 2.92
CA ASN A 38 11.24 -1.00 3.81
C ASN A 38 9.81 -0.83 3.28
N VAL A 39 9.64 -0.64 1.97
CA VAL A 39 8.32 -0.58 1.33
C VAL A 39 7.58 -1.91 1.47
N THR A 40 8.26 -3.02 1.22
CA THR A 40 7.67 -4.37 1.34
C THR A 40 7.16 -4.61 2.75
N MET A 41 7.98 -4.32 3.77
CA MET A 41 7.58 -4.47 5.17
C MET A 41 6.41 -3.55 5.53
N LEU A 42 6.47 -2.28 5.15
CA LEU A 42 5.39 -1.32 5.43
C LEU A 42 4.08 -1.76 4.77
N TYR A 43 4.15 -2.23 3.52
CA TYR A 43 3.02 -2.77 2.78
C TYR A 43 2.40 -3.99 3.46
N GLU A 44 3.21 -4.98 3.85
CA GLU A 44 2.75 -6.19 4.56
C GLU A 44 2.04 -5.83 5.87
N HIS A 45 2.61 -4.91 6.65
CA HIS A 45 2.00 -4.43 7.89
C HIS A 45 0.65 -3.74 7.65
N ILE A 46 0.53 -2.93 6.60
CA ILE A 46 -0.74 -2.27 6.22
C ILE A 46 -1.79 -3.31 5.82
N VAL A 47 -1.41 -4.27 4.97
CA VAL A 47 -2.30 -5.34 4.51
C VAL A 47 -2.82 -6.18 5.68
N GLU A 48 -1.91 -6.59 6.57
CA GLU A 48 -2.27 -7.37 7.76
C GLU A 48 -3.21 -6.57 8.68
N TYR A 49 -2.89 -5.30 8.93
CA TYR A 49 -3.74 -4.44 9.74
C TYR A 49 -5.14 -4.24 9.14
N ILE A 50 -5.23 -3.98 7.84
CA ILE A 50 -6.54 -3.88 7.16
C ILE A 50 -7.32 -5.18 7.29
N ALA A 51 -6.65 -6.33 7.18
CA ALA A 51 -7.30 -7.62 7.23
C ALA A 51 -7.81 -7.95 8.64
N THR A 52 -7.03 -7.64 9.70
CA THR A 52 -7.27 -8.14 11.06
C THR A 52 -7.58 -7.08 12.12
N SER A 53 -7.53 -5.79 11.80
CA SER A 53 -7.96 -4.77 12.77
C SER A 53 -9.47 -4.82 12.95
N ARG A 54 -9.96 -4.61 14.17
CA ARG A 54 -11.41 -4.43 14.42
C ARG A 54 -11.88 -3.02 14.09
N ASP A 55 -10.94 -2.09 14.01
CA ASP A 55 -11.22 -0.69 13.79
C ASP A 55 -10.18 -0.09 12.84
N CYS A 56 -10.61 0.16 11.60
CA CYS A 56 -9.83 0.90 10.60
C CYS A 56 -10.35 2.33 10.42
N SER A 57 -11.05 2.88 11.43
CA SER A 57 -11.63 4.23 11.35
C SER A 57 -10.58 5.32 11.42
N LYS A 58 -9.43 5.10 12.07
CA LYS A 58 -8.35 6.09 12.24
C LYS A 58 -7.26 6.04 11.18
N MET A 59 -7.34 5.05 10.30
CA MET A 59 -6.39 4.88 9.21
C MET A 59 -6.55 6.00 8.18
N VAL A 60 -5.42 6.50 7.68
CA VAL A 60 -5.38 7.48 6.59
C VAL A 60 -6.15 6.94 5.38
N PRO A 61 -7.09 7.71 4.81
CA PRO A 61 -7.94 7.25 3.71
C PRO A 61 -7.19 6.85 2.43
N VAL A 62 -6.15 7.63 2.08
CA VAL A 62 -5.34 7.44 0.88
C VAL A 62 -3.87 7.34 1.24
N ILE A 63 -3.24 6.21 0.89
CA ILE A 63 -1.81 5.99 1.09
C ILE A 63 -1.18 5.69 -0.26
N ILE A 64 -0.13 6.44 -0.60
CA ILE A 64 0.64 6.25 -1.82
C ILE A 64 2.07 5.84 -1.42
N LEU A 65 2.48 4.64 -1.83
CA LEU A 65 3.85 4.16 -1.68
C LEU A 65 4.53 4.18 -3.04
N ARG A 66 5.61 4.93 -3.19
CA ARG A 66 6.38 5.06 -4.44
C ARG A 66 7.79 4.54 -4.26
N TYR A 67 8.25 3.72 -5.20
CA TYR A 67 9.61 3.20 -5.19
C TYR A 67 10.05 2.68 -6.56
N TYR A 68 11.37 2.56 -6.75
CA TYR A 68 11.96 1.94 -7.94
C TYR A 68 12.20 0.46 -7.70
N ARG A 69 11.41 -0.39 -8.35
CA ARG A 69 11.62 -1.81 -8.72
C ARG A 69 10.26 -2.40 -9.08
N PRO A 70 10.18 -3.36 -10.02
CA PRO A 70 8.94 -4.10 -10.25
C PRO A 70 8.53 -4.84 -8.98
N THR A 71 7.24 -4.83 -8.69
CA THR A 71 6.67 -5.48 -7.50
C THR A 71 6.36 -6.92 -7.83
N ASN A 72 6.91 -7.83 -7.03
CA ASN A 72 6.29 -9.14 -6.81
C ASN A 72 5.48 -9.14 -5.52
N LEU A 73 4.96 -7.97 -5.09
CA LEU A 73 4.08 -7.85 -3.93
C LEU A 73 2.76 -8.54 -4.28
N LYS A 74 2.73 -9.84 -4.05
CA LYS A 74 1.52 -10.63 -4.07
C LYS A 74 0.76 -10.23 -2.82
N LEU A 75 -0.43 -9.68 -2.98
CA LEU A 75 -1.35 -9.69 -1.88
C LEU A 75 -1.62 -11.13 -1.47
N ASN A 76 -1.78 -11.33 -0.16
CA ASN A 76 -2.06 -12.64 0.40
C ASN A 76 -3.36 -13.22 -0.18
N GLU A 77 -3.63 -14.48 0.17
CA GLU A 77 -4.80 -15.26 -0.24
C GLU A 77 -6.16 -14.56 0.03
N ARG A 78 -6.17 -13.53 0.89
CA ARG A 78 -7.37 -12.80 1.28
C ARG A 78 -7.71 -11.64 0.35
N ALA A 79 -6.80 -11.26 -0.55
CA ALA A 79 -7.09 -10.25 -1.53
C ALA A 79 -7.74 -10.86 -2.77
N GLU A 80 -8.89 -10.30 -3.11
CA GLU A 80 -9.54 -10.60 -4.37
C GLU A 80 -8.89 -9.74 -5.47
N LYS A 81 -8.44 -10.40 -6.54
CA LYS A 81 -7.99 -9.69 -7.72
C LYS A 81 -9.21 -9.24 -8.51
N VAL A 82 -9.44 -7.93 -8.55
CA VAL A 82 -10.68 -7.37 -9.10
C VAL A 82 -10.51 -6.96 -10.56
N GLU A 83 -9.32 -6.51 -10.96
CA GLU A 83 -9.12 -5.95 -12.29
C GLU A 83 -7.64 -5.99 -12.72
N ILE A 84 -7.45 -6.15 -14.02
CA ILE A 84 -6.16 -5.97 -14.71
C ILE A 84 -6.46 -5.08 -15.91
N GLU A 85 -5.77 -3.97 -16.01
CA GLU A 85 -5.76 -3.17 -17.24
C GLU A 85 -4.33 -3.14 -17.77
N GLN A 86 -4.19 -3.41 -19.07
CA GLN A 86 -2.95 -3.34 -19.82
C GLN A 86 -3.18 -2.37 -20.97
N GLY A 87 -2.82 -1.10 -20.77
CA GLY A 87 -2.79 -0.09 -21.82
C GLY A 87 -1.44 -0.11 -22.56
N THR A 88 -1.30 0.76 -23.56
CA THR A 88 -0.03 0.97 -24.29
C THR A 88 1.06 1.58 -23.42
N ASP A 89 0.69 2.40 -22.43
CA ASP A 89 1.63 3.23 -21.64
C ASP A 89 1.57 2.96 -20.13
N GLU A 90 0.54 2.27 -19.62
CA GLU A 90 0.42 1.95 -18.20
C GLU A 90 -0.16 0.55 -18.00
N LYS A 91 0.54 -0.24 -17.17
CA LYS A 91 0.04 -1.52 -16.67
C LYS A 91 -0.31 -1.34 -15.20
N TYR A 92 -1.57 -1.61 -14.86
CA TYR A 92 -1.96 -1.66 -13.47
C TYR A 92 -2.74 -2.92 -13.12
N THR A 93 -2.58 -3.34 -11.87
CA THR A 93 -3.40 -4.39 -11.27
C THR A 93 -4.10 -3.83 -10.05
N LYS A 94 -5.41 -4.03 -9.99
CA LYS A 94 -6.22 -3.63 -8.85
C LYS A 94 -6.69 -4.85 -8.09
N TYR A 95 -6.52 -4.76 -6.79
CA TYR A 95 -6.95 -5.75 -5.84
C TYR A 95 -7.84 -5.12 -4.79
N GLN A 96 -8.65 -5.94 -4.13
CA GLN A 96 -9.48 -5.51 -3.03
C GLN A 96 -9.33 -6.45 -1.85
N ILE A 97 -9.28 -5.86 -0.66
CA ILE A 97 -9.25 -6.60 0.60
C ILE A 97 -10.44 -6.16 1.43
N ALA A 98 -11.23 -7.13 1.89
CA ALA A 98 -12.26 -6.91 2.88
C ALA A 98 -11.72 -7.24 4.27
N ASN A 99 -12.11 -6.45 5.27
CA ASN A 99 -11.77 -6.72 6.65
C ASN A 99 -12.53 -7.96 7.17
N ILE A 100 -11.86 -8.87 7.89
CA ILE A 100 -12.48 -10.13 8.34
C ILE A 100 -13.57 -9.93 9.40
N TYR A 101 -13.46 -8.86 10.19
CA TYR A 101 -14.41 -8.55 11.26
C TYR A 101 -15.56 -7.67 10.76
N ASN A 102 -15.35 -6.90 9.68
CA ASN A 102 -16.37 -6.07 9.06
C ASN A 102 -16.22 -6.05 7.52
N PRO A 103 -16.87 -6.99 6.80
CA PRO A 103 -16.75 -7.08 5.33
C PRO A 103 -17.27 -5.86 4.55
N LYS A 104 -17.98 -4.92 5.21
CA LYS A 104 -18.38 -3.64 4.61
C LYS A 104 -17.20 -2.66 4.52
N VAL A 105 -16.18 -2.82 5.35
CA VAL A 105 -14.94 -2.06 5.27
C VAL A 105 -14.03 -2.74 4.27
N LYS A 106 -13.83 -2.09 3.13
CA LYS A 106 -12.99 -2.60 2.05
C LYS A 106 -11.90 -1.60 1.70
N PHE A 107 -10.78 -2.12 1.20
CA PHE A 107 -9.68 -1.31 0.71
C PHE A 107 -9.29 -1.77 -0.69
N SER A 108 -9.07 -0.81 -1.57
CA SER A 108 -8.53 -1.06 -2.91
C SER A 108 -7.04 -0.81 -2.92
N PHE A 109 -6.29 -1.72 -3.54
CA PHE A 109 -4.86 -1.61 -3.79
C PHE A 109 -4.67 -1.53 -5.29
N ILE A 110 -4.19 -0.38 -5.77
CA ILE A 110 -3.89 -0.18 -7.19
C ILE A 110 -2.37 -0.14 -7.33
N VAL A 111 -1.83 -1.17 -7.95
CA VAL A 111 -0.39 -1.29 -8.25
C VAL A 111 -0.18 -0.86 -9.69
N ARG A 112 0.58 0.21 -9.90
CA ARG A 112 0.98 0.69 -11.23
C ARG A 112 2.46 0.42 -11.42
N GLU A 113 2.81 -0.21 -12.53
CA GLU A 113 4.18 -0.39 -13.00
C GLU A 113 4.37 0.47 -14.25
N ASP A 114 5.35 1.37 -14.25
CA ASP A 114 5.75 2.09 -15.46
C ASP A 114 6.96 1.44 -16.15
N GLU A 115 7.27 1.90 -17.35
CA GLU A 115 8.39 1.41 -18.15
C GLU A 115 9.77 1.64 -17.48
N ASP A 116 9.86 2.63 -16.59
CA ASP A 116 11.07 3.00 -15.86
C ASP A 116 11.28 2.19 -14.56
N LEU A 117 10.51 1.11 -14.37
CA LEU A 117 10.50 0.24 -13.19
C LEU A 117 10.06 0.96 -11.92
N PHE A 118 9.43 2.12 -12.04
CA PHE A 118 8.82 2.81 -10.95
C PHE A 118 7.44 2.21 -10.67
N THR A 119 7.25 1.87 -9.40
CA THR A 119 6.01 1.32 -8.90
C THR A 119 5.36 2.35 -7.99
N SER A 120 4.06 2.53 -8.19
CA SER A 120 3.20 3.16 -7.18
C SER A 120 2.14 2.19 -6.68
N ILE A 121 1.95 2.16 -5.37
CA ILE A 121 0.87 1.41 -4.71
C ILE A 121 -0.06 2.43 -4.08
N ASN A 122 -1.28 2.49 -4.56
CA ASN A 122 -2.32 3.36 -4.02
C ASN A 122 -3.30 2.52 -3.20
N ILE A 123 -3.39 2.80 -1.92
CA ILE A 123 -4.26 2.11 -0.97
C ILE A 123 -5.38 3.08 -0.60
N ASN A 124 -6.62 2.70 -0.90
CA ASN A 124 -7.79 3.55 -0.75
C ASN A 124 -8.86 2.82 0.05
N LYS A 125 -9.42 3.47 1.07
CA LYS A 125 -10.65 3.01 1.72
C LYS A 125 -11.85 3.19 0.77
N VAL A 126 -12.64 2.14 0.58
CA VAL A 126 -13.81 2.09 -0.32
C VAL A 126 -15.10 2.20 0.48
#